data_AF-A0AAQ3KB42-F1
#
_entry.id   AF-A0AAQ3KB42-F1
#
_cell.length_a   1.000
_cell.length_b   1.000
_cell.length_c   1.000
_cell.angle_alpha   90.00
_cell.angle_beta   90.00
_cell.angle_gamma   90.00
#
_symmetry.space_group_name_H-M   'P 1'
#
loop_
_entity.id
_entity.type
_entity.pdbx_description
1 polymer ?
#
loop_
_entity_poly.entity_id
_entity_poly.type
_entity_poly.pdbx_seq_one_letter_code
_entity_poly.pdbx_strand_id
1 'polypeptide(L)'
;MMGPESPPATEDMESLALSDSVTAGTTATPSSLSSPSPGSASPSSSFIDPPSYAEAVFSPFEPQNDAAGASGSSYRRDSSPRSARAAASNYLLISVSDPESVQETANSLVSGGTTYVTYLINTRIRPAAANDGPSVFSVRRRFRDFVTLAARLAESYRGYFIPQRPDKNVVEGQVMQRNEFVEQRRAELEKYLWRLAEHPVIGRSDELRLFLQAQGKLPLQPITDVASRMLDGAVRLPKQLFGEGAATQVAPEDVVQPATEGRDLLRMFKELKQAVSNGWGGVKPLVVEEDKEFLERKEKMQDLEQQLSTTSQQAEALVKAQQDIGETMGELGMALIKLTKFEIEEATFDSQTMRAADAKRVATAAVKASRLYRELNAQTVKHLATLHDCLGVMLAVEIAFSERASALLTVQTLMSDLSALRARVEKLEVASSRIFGGDQSRLRKVEELKGTIRVTEDAKSCAVREYERIKENNWTELDRLDTEMHDDLLNMLKGFVINQIGYWEKVGNAWTAVEEETSSYFCVSESN
;
A
#
# COMPACT_ATOMS: atom_id res chain seq x y z
N MET A 1 5.99 -40.36 37.14
CA MET A 1 7.45 -40.39 37.40
C MET A 1 8.01 -41.62 36.72
N MET A 2 8.68 -41.43 35.58
CA MET A 2 9.76 -42.24 35.00
C MET A 2 9.87 -41.84 33.52
N GLY A 3 10.97 -41.19 33.17
CA GLY A 3 11.64 -41.41 31.88
C GLY A 3 13.00 -42.04 32.18
N PRO A 4 13.98 -42.00 31.26
CA PRO A 4 13.91 -42.00 29.79
C PRO A 4 14.77 -43.14 29.20
N GLU A 5 14.76 -43.36 27.89
CA GLU A 5 15.87 -44.05 27.21
C GLU A 5 16.05 -43.55 25.77
N SER A 6 17.29 -43.17 25.45
CA SER A 6 17.79 -42.75 24.13
C SER A 6 18.50 -43.91 23.44
N PRO A 7 18.77 -43.82 22.12
CA PRO A 7 20.00 -44.40 21.57
C PRO A 7 20.80 -43.42 20.67
N PRO A 8 22.06 -43.76 20.32
CA PRO A 8 23.13 -42.80 20.03
C PRO A 8 23.50 -42.64 18.54
N ALA A 9 24.36 -41.64 18.28
CA ALA A 9 25.02 -41.31 17.03
C ALA A 9 26.30 -42.13 16.78
N THR A 10 26.73 -42.25 15.51
CA THR A 10 28.15 -42.20 15.09
C THR A 10 28.25 -41.75 13.62
N GLU A 11 29.26 -40.93 13.37
CA GLU A 11 29.67 -40.29 12.11
C GLU A 11 30.38 -41.29 11.17
N ASP A 12 30.46 -40.99 9.88
CA ASP A 12 31.77 -40.83 9.20
C ASP A 12 31.64 -40.18 7.83
N MET A 13 32.60 -39.27 7.59
CA MET A 13 32.81 -38.37 6.47
C MET A 13 33.71 -39.05 5.44
N GLU A 14 33.44 -38.94 4.14
CA GLU A 14 34.51 -39.05 3.15
C GLU A 14 34.25 -38.19 1.91
N SER A 15 35.14 -37.22 1.73
CA SER A 15 35.30 -36.32 0.59
C SER A 15 36.36 -36.85 -0.35
N LEU A 16 36.18 -36.79 -1.67
CA LEU A 16 37.32 -36.68 -2.62
C LEU A 16 36.94 -35.90 -3.88
N ALA A 17 37.86 -35.05 -4.30
CA ALA A 17 37.83 -34.19 -5.48
C ALA A 17 38.97 -34.56 -6.46
N LEU A 18 38.86 -34.00 -7.68
CA LEU A 18 39.90 -33.77 -8.71
C LEU A 18 40.30 -34.95 -9.61
N SER A 19 40.19 -34.81 -10.94
CA SER A 19 41.14 -34.06 -11.78
C SER A 19 40.89 -34.22 -13.30
N ASP A 20 41.37 -33.21 -14.03
CA ASP A 20 41.33 -32.93 -15.46
C ASP A 20 41.93 -33.99 -16.41
N SER A 21 41.55 -33.92 -17.70
CA SER A 21 42.54 -33.66 -18.77
C SER A 21 41.91 -33.34 -20.13
N VAL A 22 42.57 -32.39 -20.79
CA VAL A 22 42.29 -31.67 -22.05
C VAL A 22 43.02 -32.34 -23.23
N THR A 23 42.52 -32.17 -24.47
CA THR A 23 43.28 -31.91 -25.73
C THR A 23 42.28 -31.77 -26.91
N ALA A 24 41.98 -30.57 -27.42
CA ALA A 24 42.68 -29.75 -28.45
C ALA A 24 42.60 -30.34 -29.89
N GLY A 25 41.73 -29.81 -30.77
CA GLY A 25 42.08 -28.91 -31.89
C GLY A 25 41.50 -29.49 -33.21
N THR A 26 41.13 -28.81 -34.29
CA THR A 26 41.38 -27.46 -34.82
C THR A 26 40.49 -27.24 -36.09
N THR A 27 40.21 -25.97 -36.43
CA THR A 27 40.05 -25.35 -37.78
C THR A 27 38.75 -25.41 -38.63
N ALA A 28 38.24 -24.18 -38.88
CA ALA A 28 37.92 -23.53 -40.17
C ALA A 28 36.51 -23.62 -40.80
N THR A 29 35.93 -22.42 -41.02
CA THR A 29 34.79 -22.03 -41.90
C THR A 29 35.32 -21.59 -43.30
N PRO A 30 34.54 -21.09 -44.29
CA PRO A 30 33.07 -21.02 -44.54
C PRO A 30 32.63 -21.41 -46.00
N SER A 31 31.32 -21.37 -46.32
CA SER A 31 30.69 -20.78 -47.55
C SER A 31 29.69 -21.64 -48.37
N SER A 32 28.47 -21.06 -48.49
CA SER A 32 27.64 -20.81 -49.70
C SER A 32 26.90 -21.93 -50.48
N LEU A 33 25.56 -21.75 -50.50
CA LEU A 33 24.60 -21.73 -51.63
C LEU A 33 24.40 -22.98 -52.51
N SER A 34 23.23 -23.63 -52.35
CA SER A 34 22.40 -24.10 -53.47
C SER A 34 20.96 -24.43 -53.05
N SER A 35 20.01 -23.97 -53.86
CA SER A 35 18.54 -24.06 -53.80
C SER A 35 17.96 -25.48 -53.97
N PRO A 36 16.71 -25.76 -53.54
CA PRO A 36 16.14 -27.11 -53.50
C PRO A 36 15.34 -27.48 -54.75
N SER A 37 15.26 -28.78 -55.04
CA SER A 37 14.24 -29.42 -55.89
C SER A 37 13.56 -30.54 -55.10
N PRO A 38 12.29 -30.89 -55.38
CA PRO A 38 11.44 -31.60 -54.44
C PRO A 38 11.44 -33.11 -54.65
N GLY A 39 11.26 -33.85 -53.56
CA GLY A 39 10.75 -35.23 -53.60
C GLY A 39 11.61 -36.24 -52.85
N SER A 40 11.20 -36.60 -51.63
CA SER A 40 10.75 -37.96 -51.28
C SER A 40 10.72 -38.09 -49.77
N ALA A 41 9.56 -38.49 -49.25
CA ALA A 41 9.28 -38.68 -47.84
C ALA A 41 10.05 -39.88 -47.25
N SER A 42 10.60 -39.71 -46.04
CA SER A 42 10.66 -40.72 -44.97
C SER A 42 11.05 -40.07 -43.63
N PRO A 43 10.67 -40.66 -42.49
CA PRO A 43 10.35 -39.92 -41.26
C PRO A 43 11.41 -40.09 -40.17
N SER A 44 11.85 -39.00 -39.53
CA SER A 44 12.35 -39.02 -38.15
C SER A 44 12.70 -37.62 -37.65
N SER A 45 12.49 -37.44 -36.33
CA SER A 45 12.69 -36.25 -35.50
C SER A 45 11.64 -35.13 -35.59
N SER A 46 10.47 -35.34 -34.97
CA SER A 46 9.69 -34.22 -34.47
C SER A 46 10.25 -33.79 -33.11
N PHE A 47 11.15 -32.81 -33.12
CA PHE A 47 11.29 -31.92 -31.97
C PHE A 47 9.88 -31.36 -31.67
N ILE A 48 9.44 -31.50 -30.42
CA ILE A 48 8.16 -30.95 -29.98
C ILE A 48 8.32 -29.43 -29.99
N ASP A 49 7.71 -28.75 -30.97
CA ASP A 49 7.51 -27.32 -30.87
C ASP A 49 6.61 -27.05 -29.64
N PRO A 50 7.00 -26.17 -28.71
CA PRO A 50 6.15 -25.85 -27.58
C PRO A 50 4.85 -25.20 -28.09
N PRO A 51 3.66 -25.66 -27.63
CA PRO A 51 2.40 -25.08 -28.08
C PRO A 51 2.33 -23.60 -27.71
N SER A 52 1.77 -22.81 -28.64
CA SER A 52 1.70 -21.35 -28.60
C SER A 52 1.13 -20.82 -27.27
N TYR A 53 1.80 -19.81 -26.71
CA TYR A 53 1.39 -19.04 -25.53
C TYR A 53 -0.02 -18.44 -25.66
N ALA A 54 -0.54 -18.31 -26.88
CA ALA A 54 -1.83 -17.70 -27.19
C ALA A 54 -3.04 -18.48 -26.62
N GLU A 55 -2.98 -19.81 -26.47
CA GLU A 55 -4.13 -20.57 -25.91
C GLU A 55 -4.33 -20.39 -24.40
N ALA A 56 -3.30 -19.90 -23.68
CA ALA A 56 -3.34 -19.74 -22.24
C ALA A 56 -3.98 -18.42 -21.79
N VAL A 57 -4.01 -17.40 -22.66
CA VAL A 57 -4.51 -16.06 -22.32
C VAL A 57 -6.02 -16.00 -22.50
N PHE A 58 -6.76 -15.72 -21.42
CA PHE A 58 -8.20 -15.51 -21.44
C PHE A 58 -8.52 -14.03 -21.74
N SER A 59 -9.33 -13.76 -22.76
CA SER A 59 -9.96 -12.45 -23.01
C SER A 59 -11.47 -12.60 -22.76
N PRO A 60 -12.07 -11.91 -21.77
CA PRO A 60 -13.42 -12.25 -21.32
C PRO A 60 -14.58 -11.91 -22.27
N PHE A 61 -14.34 -11.34 -23.47
CA PHE A 61 -15.41 -10.99 -24.41
C PHE A 61 -14.93 -11.05 -25.87
N GLU A 62 -15.15 -12.17 -26.55
CA GLU A 62 -15.29 -12.20 -28.01
C GLU A 62 -16.75 -12.56 -28.36
N PRO A 63 -17.54 -11.63 -28.92
CA PRO A 63 -18.77 -12.01 -29.59
C PRO A 63 -18.42 -12.67 -30.92
N GLN A 64 -18.91 -13.89 -31.10
CA GLN A 64 -18.84 -14.63 -32.36
C GLN A 64 -19.55 -13.85 -33.47
N ASN A 65 -18.78 -13.23 -34.36
CA ASN A 65 -19.29 -12.61 -35.58
C ASN A 65 -18.51 -13.16 -36.77
N ASP A 66 -19.21 -13.94 -37.58
CA ASP A 66 -18.77 -14.36 -38.89
C ASP A 66 -18.65 -13.15 -39.83
N ALA A 67 -17.60 -13.18 -40.66
CA ALA A 67 -17.38 -12.43 -41.92
C ALA A 67 -16.95 -10.93 -41.88
N ALA A 68 -15.66 -10.76 -42.21
CA ALA A 68 -15.04 -9.77 -43.13
C ALA A 68 -15.15 -8.25 -42.87
N GLY A 69 -14.00 -7.61 -42.60
CA GLY A 69 -13.67 -6.27 -43.12
C GLY A 69 -13.12 -5.21 -42.14
N ALA A 70 -11.81 -4.96 -42.24
CA ALA A 70 -11.07 -3.69 -42.04
C ALA A 70 -11.05 -2.95 -40.66
N SER A 71 -9.81 -2.78 -40.17
CA SER A 71 -9.20 -1.66 -39.40
C SER A 71 -10.01 -0.91 -38.35
N GLY A 72 -9.53 -0.99 -37.09
CA GLY A 72 -9.79 0.01 -36.06
C GLY A 72 -9.37 -0.45 -34.67
N SER A 73 -8.14 -0.15 -34.27
CA SER A 73 -7.68 -0.24 -32.87
C SER A 73 -8.60 0.59 -31.98
N SER A 74 -9.28 -0.06 -31.05
CA SER A 74 -10.08 0.56 -30.00
C SER A 74 -9.97 -0.31 -28.76
N TYR A 75 -9.12 0.11 -27.83
CA TYR A 75 -9.13 -0.34 -26.45
C TYR A 75 -10.53 -0.07 -25.88
N ARG A 76 -11.42 -1.08 -25.90
CA ARG A 76 -12.66 -1.02 -25.13
C ARG A 76 -12.28 -1.02 -23.66
N ARG A 77 -12.35 0.18 -23.10
CA ARG A 77 -12.10 0.51 -21.70
C ARG A 77 -13.14 -0.25 -20.87
N ASP A 78 -12.68 -1.25 -20.13
CA ASP A 78 -13.42 -1.85 -19.03
C ASP A 78 -13.95 -0.71 -18.15
N SER A 79 -15.27 -0.63 -17.99
CA SER A 79 -15.91 0.28 -17.05
C SER A 79 -15.71 -0.26 -15.63
N SER A 80 -14.46 -0.23 -15.16
CA SER A 80 -14.05 -0.47 -13.78
C SER A 80 -14.10 0.85 -12.99
N PRO A 81 -14.50 0.89 -11.70
CA PRO A 81 -14.57 2.11 -10.89
C PRO A 81 -13.23 2.82 -10.74
N ARG A 82 -12.11 2.09 -10.78
CA ARG A 82 -10.77 2.68 -10.92
C ARG A 82 -10.66 3.57 -12.15
N SER A 83 -11.26 3.17 -13.27
CA SER A 83 -11.32 4.00 -14.48
C SER A 83 -12.20 5.23 -14.32
N ALA A 84 -13.22 5.21 -13.45
CA ALA A 84 -14.08 6.38 -13.18
C ALA A 84 -13.41 7.37 -12.23
N ARG A 85 -12.76 6.89 -11.15
CA ARG A 85 -11.97 7.73 -10.22
C ARG A 85 -10.76 8.34 -10.92
N ALA A 86 -10.03 7.55 -11.71
CA ALA A 86 -8.97 8.06 -12.57
C ALA A 86 -9.51 9.06 -13.62
N ALA A 87 -10.73 8.85 -14.13
CA ALA A 87 -11.38 9.83 -15.01
C ALA A 87 -11.80 11.11 -14.27
N ALA A 88 -12.10 11.08 -12.98
CA ALA A 88 -12.39 12.27 -12.19
C ALA A 88 -11.12 13.02 -11.73
N SER A 89 -9.97 12.35 -11.68
CA SER A 89 -8.69 12.97 -11.29
C SER A 89 -8.20 14.01 -12.30
N ASN A 90 -7.53 15.05 -11.79
CA ASN A 90 -6.81 16.04 -12.61
C ASN A 90 -5.56 15.45 -13.26
N TYR A 91 -5.05 14.33 -12.73
CA TYR A 91 -3.86 13.67 -13.21
C TYR A 91 -4.24 12.53 -14.16
N LEU A 92 -3.75 12.58 -15.40
CA LEU A 92 -3.96 11.54 -16.42
C LEU A 92 -3.00 10.37 -16.23
N LEU A 93 -1.80 10.63 -15.74
CA LEU A 93 -0.77 9.62 -15.50
C LEU A 93 0.19 10.11 -14.42
N ILE A 94 0.52 9.25 -13.46
CA ILE A 94 1.67 9.38 -12.59
C ILE A 94 2.48 8.09 -12.71
N SER A 95 3.77 8.18 -13.00
CA SER A 95 4.67 7.02 -13.03
C SER A 95 5.91 7.31 -12.22
N VAL A 96 6.35 6.32 -11.45
CA VAL A 96 7.60 6.36 -10.67
C VAL A 96 8.55 5.36 -11.30
N SER A 97 9.72 5.80 -11.71
CA SER A 97 10.67 4.99 -12.49
C SER A 97 12.11 5.34 -12.17
N ASP A 98 13.04 4.64 -12.81
CA ASP A 98 14.47 4.99 -12.84
C ASP A 98 15.07 5.25 -11.45
N PRO A 99 15.17 4.21 -10.61
CA PRO A 99 15.77 4.34 -9.28
C PRO A 99 17.29 4.56 -9.40
N GLU A 100 17.76 5.71 -8.93
CA GLU A 100 19.18 6.07 -8.95
C GLU A 100 19.74 6.24 -7.54
N SER A 101 20.86 5.59 -7.25
CA SER A 101 21.60 5.78 -6.00
C SER A 101 22.49 7.01 -6.10
N VAL A 102 22.14 8.07 -5.38
CA VAL A 102 22.89 9.33 -5.32
C VAL A 102 23.71 9.37 -4.03
N GLN A 103 24.98 9.74 -4.14
CA GLN A 103 25.84 9.99 -2.98
C GLN A 103 25.81 11.48 -2.63
N GLU A 104 25.38 11.81 -1.41
CA GLU A 104 25.35 13.20 -0.94
C GLU A 104 26.77 13.66 -0.62
N THR A 105 27.38 14.47 -1.51
CA THR A 105 28.72 15.07 -1.33
C THR A 105 28.67 16.45 -0.67
N ALA A 106 27.52 16.86 -0.13
CA ALA A 106 27.35 18.19 0.46
C ALA A 106 28.14 18.34 1.78
N ASN A 107 29.30 18.99 1.67
CA ASN A 107 30.03 19.72 2.72
C ASN A 107 30.34 19.00 4.04
N SER A 108 30.46 17.66 4.05
CA SER A 108 31.00 16.96 5.22
C SER A 108 32.51 16.80 5.06
N LEU A 109 33.28 17.44 5.94
CA LEU A 109 34.74 17.25 6.09
C LEU A 109 35.14 15.84 6.55
N VAL A 110 34.18 14.94 6.73
CA VAL A 110 34.38 13.56 7.16
C VAL A 110 34.04 12.63 6.00
N SER A 111 35.04 11.87 5.54
CA SER A 111 34.92 10.84 4.51
C SER A 111 33.86 9.79 4.89
N GLY A 112 32.62 10.01 4.47
CA GLY A 112 31.48 9.15 4.80
C GLY A 112 30.14 9.71 4.31
N GLY A 113 30.04 10.06 3.02
CA GLY A 113 28.81 10.60 2.44
C GLY A 113 27.65 9.59 2.50
N THR A 114 26.48 10.04 2.96
CA THR A 114 25.27 9.20 3.00
C THR A 114 24.73 8.99 1.58
N THR A 115 24.56 7.74 1.16
CA THR A 115 23.92 7.38 -0.12
C THR A 115 22.41 7.25 0.06
N TYR A 116 21.61 7.79 -0.85
CA TYR A 116 20.17 7.61 -0.89
C TYR A 116 19.67 7.33 -2.31
N VAL A 117 18.53 6.66 -2.41
CA VAL A 117 17.88 6.37 -3.70
C VAL A 117 16.90 7.50 -4.05
N THR A 118 16.96 7.95 -5.29
CA THR A 118 16.00 8.88 -5.90
C THR A 118 15.20 8.17 -6.98
N TYR A 119 13.98 8.63 -7.20
CA TYR A 119 13.06 8.11 -8.19
C TYR A 119 12.64 9.22 -9.15
N LEU A 120 12.55 8.90 -10.44
CA LEU A 120 11.99 9.80 -11.45
C LEU A 120 10.46 9.68 -11.44
N ILE A 121 9.79 10.78 -11.11
CA ILE A 121 8.34 10.89 -11.16
C ILE A 121 7.97 11.65 -12.43
N ASN A 122 7.25 10.98 -13.33
CA ASN A 122 6.63 11.61 -14.49
C ASN A 122 5.15 11.80 -14.23
N THR A 123 4.64 13.01 -14.46
CA THR A 123 3.26 13.40 -14.24
C THR A 123 2.68 14.01 -15.50
N ARG A 124 1.53 13.51 -15.93
CA ARG A 124 0.75 14.08 -17.03
C ARG A 124 -0.56 14.61 -16.46
N ILE A 125 -0.79 15.90 -16.64
CA ILE A 125 -1.98 16.59 -16.11
C ILE A 125 -2.98 16.78 -17.23
N ARG A 126 -4.25 16.67 -16.89
CA ARG A 126 -5.34 16.94 -17.82
C ARG A 126 -5.33 18.43 -18.22
N PRO A 127 -5.47 18.75 -19.52
CA PRO A 127 -5.53 20.14 -19.96
C PRO A 127 -6.78 20.83 -19.39
N ALA A 128 -6.63 22.11 -19.02
CA ALA A 128 -7.70 22.92 -18.47
C ALA A 128 -8.74 23.33 -19.53
N ALA A 129 -8.31 23.47 -20.79
CA ALA A 129 -9.15 23.74 -21.95
C ALA A 129 -8.99 22.64 -23.00
N ALA A 130 -10.06 22.33 -23.74
CA ALA A 130 -10.06 21.27 -24.75
C ALA A 130 -9.05 21.50 -25.91
N ASN A 131 -8.59 22.74 -26.08
CA ASN A 131 -7.65 23.12 -27.13
C ASN A 131 -6.17 23.03 -26.69
N ASP A 132 -5.91 22.82 -25.39
CA ASP A 132 -4.54 22.74 -24.88
C ASP A 132 -4.05 21.29 -24.83
N GLY A 133 -2.75 21.11 -25.08
CA GLY A 133 -2.08 19.84 -24.86
C GLY A 133 -1.97 19.52 -23.36
N PRO A 134 -1.89 18.24 -22.98
CA PRO A 134 -1.68 17.86 -21.59
C PRO A 134 -0.30 18.32 -21.09
N SER A 135 -0.26 18.96 -19.93
CA SER A 135 1.00 19.38 -19.30
C SER A 135 1.76 18.17 -18.77
N VAL A 136 3.05 18.08 -19.07
CA VAL A 136 3.94 16.99 -18.64
C VAL A 136 5.03 17.56 -17.74
N PHE A 137 5.23 16.94 -16.59
CA PHE A 137 6.27 17.29 -15.62
C PHE A 137 7.10 16.04 -15.30
N SER A 138 8.40 16.26 -15.10
CA SER A 138 9.34 15.21 -14.67
C SER A 138 10.18 15.77 -13.53
N VAL A 139 10.11 15.14 -12.35
CA VAL A 139 10.82 15.56 -11.15
C VAL A 139 11.48 14.35 -10.47
N ARG A 140 12.67 14.55 -9.88
CA ARG A 140 13.30 13.52 -9.05
C ARG A 140 12.98 13.75 -7.57
N ARG A 141 12.63 12.68 -6.85
CA ARG A 141 12.33 12.70 -5.41
C ARG A 141 13.00 11.53 -4.71
N ARG A 142 13.50 11.74 -3.50
CA ARG A 142 13.95 10.66 -2.61
C ARG A 142 12.84 10.26 -1.65
N PHE A 143 12.94 9.08 -1.04
CA PHE A 143 11.92 8.58 -0.10
C PHE A 143 11.59 9.58 1.04
N ARG A 144 12.58 10.31 1.55
CA ARG A 144 12.36 11.33 2.59
C ARG A 144 11.48 12.49 2.12
N ASP A 145 11.45 12.79 0.83
CA ASP A 145 10.57 13.82 0.27
C ASP A 145 9.11 13.37 0.34
N PHE A 146 8.83 12.08 0.09
CA PHE A 146 7.50 11.48 0.30
C PHE A 146 7.11 11.49 1.79
N VAL A 147 8.08 11.37 2.69
CA VAL A 147 7.83 11.53 4.14
C VAL A 147 7.36 12.94 4.46
N THR A 148 8.03 13.95 3.91
CA THR A 148 7.63 15.34 4.09
C THR A 148 6.27 15.63 3.47
N LEU A 149 5.97 15.10 2.28
CA LEU A 149 4.64 15.20 1.68
C LEU A 149 3.56 14.62 2.59
N ALA A 150 3.74 13.37 3.05
CA ALA A 150 2.77 12.70 3.91
C ALA A 150 2.50 13.48 5.21
N ALA A 151 3.54 13.98 5.86
CA ALA A 151 3.40 14.79 7.07
C ALA A 151 2.66 16.11 6.83
N ARG A 152 2.94 16.79 5.70
CA ARG A 152 2.24 18.03 5.33
C ARG A 152 0.77 17.81 5.00
N LEU A 153 0.46 16.70 4.32
CA LEU A 153 -0.92 16.32 4.04
C LEU A 153 -1.67 16.00 5.34
N ALA A 154 -1.08 15.23 6.24
CA ALA A 154 -1.68 14.93 7.55
C ALA A 154 -1.97 16.20 8.36
N GLU A 155 -1.04 17.16 8.38
CA GLU A 155 -1.21 18.43 9.10
C GLU A 155 -2.31 19.31 8.49
N SER A 156 -2.37 19.41 7.16
CA SER A 156 -3.26 20.36 6.46
C SER A 156 -4.67 19.81 6.26
N TYR A 157 -4.80 18.49 6.16
CA TYR A 157 -6.04 17.78 5.83
C TYR A 157 -6.47 16.83 6.95
N ARG A 158 -6.44 17.31 8.20
CA ARG A 158 -6.93 16.56 9.36
C ARG A 158 -8.39 16.13 9.20
N GLY A 159 -8.68 14.91 9.62
CA GLY A 159 -9.99 14.29 9.51
C GLY A 159 -10.31 13.70 8.14
N TYR A 160 -9.43 13.82 7.14
CA TYR A 160 -9.60 13.12 5.86
C TYR A 160 -8.98 11.72 5.91
N PHE A 161 -9.52 10.77 5.13
CA PHE A 161 -8.94 9.42 5.02
C PHE A 161 -7.80 9.43 4.00
N ILE A 162 -6.67 9.98 4.42
CA ILE A 162 -5.48 10.14 3.57
C ILE A 162 -4.85 8.76 3.35
N PRO A 163 -4.63 8.35 2.08
CA PRO A 163 -3.90 7.13 1.75
C PRO A 163 -2.57 7.06 2.50
N GLN A 164 -2.23 5.88 3.04
CA GLN A 164 -0.99 5.70 3.78
C GLN A 164 0.20 5.57 2.82
N ARG A 165 1.30 6.23 3.17
CA ARG A 165 2.58 6.07 2.47
C ARG A 165 3.13 4.68 2.81
N PRO A 166 3.83 3.98 1.89
CA PRO A 166 4.60 2.79 2.24
C PRO A 166 5.56 3.04 3.41
N ASP A 167 5.75 1.98 4.18
CA ASP A 167 6.57 2.00 5.38
C ASP A 167 8.06 2.07 5.07
N LYS A 168 8.80 2.56 6.07
CA LYS A 168 10.26 2.55 6.01
C LYS A 168 10.73 1.12 6.32
N ASN A 169 10.57 0.21 5.37
CA ASN A 169 10.90 -1.21 5.52
C ASN A 169 12.42 -1.43 5.54
N VAL A 170 13.09 -1.03 6.63
CA VAL A 170 14.53 -1.23 6.83
C VAL A 170 14.85 -2.72 6.93
N VAL A 171 13.94 -3.52 7.49
CA VAL A 171 14.12 -4.95 7.74
C VAL A 171 13.99 -5.78 6.46
N GLU A 172 12.99 -5.53 5.61
CA GLU A 172 12.86 -6.22 4.32
C GLU A 172 14.03 -5.95 3.38
N GLY A 173 14.57 -4.72 3.40
CA GLY A 173 15.77 -4.38 2.64
C GLY A 173 17.05 -5.08 3.10
N GLN A 174 17.04 -5.75 4.26
CA GLN A 174 18.14 -6.61 4.73
C GLN A 174 17.94 -8.09 4.36
N VAL A 175 16.71 -8.51 4.07
CA VAL A 175 16.34 -9.90 3.77
C VAL A 175 16.18 -10.15 2.26
N MET A 176 15.76 -9.14 1.49
CA MET A 176 15.58 -9.20 0.04
C MET A 176 16.83 -8.75 -0.72
N GLN A 177 16.94 -9.14 -2.00
CA GLN A 177 17.97 -8.57 -2.87
C GLN A 177 17.73 -7.05 -3.02
N ARG A 178 18.81 -6.27 -2.97
CA ARG A 178 18.74 -4.80 -3.02
C ARG A 178 17.90 -4.27 -4.18
N ASN A 179 17.96 -4.93 -5.34
CA ASN A 179 17.22 -4.52 -6.54
C ASN A 179 15.72 -4.80 -6.43
N GLU A 180 15.32 -5.96 -5.88
CA GLU A 180 13.92 -6.33 -5.65
C GLU A 180 13.25 -5.35 -4.68
N PHE A 181 13.95 -5.01 -3.60
CA PHE A 181 13.48 -4.04 -2.61
C PHE A 181 13.25 -2.64 -3.20
N VAL A 182 14.17 -2.20 -4.07
CA VAL A 182 14.06 -0.88 -4.73
C VAL A 182 12.88 -0.84 -5.69
N GLU A 183 12.66 -1.92 -6.44
CA GLU A 183 11.53 -2.03 -7.38
C GLU A 183 10.18 -2.16 -6.67
N GLN A 184 10.11 -2.94 -5.58
CA GLN A 184 8.91 -3.03 -4.75
C GLN A 184 8.55 -1.65 -4.19
N ARG A 185 9.52 -0.94 -3.59
CA ARG A 185 9.31 0.41 -3.10
C ARG A 185 8.89 1.37 -4.20
N ARG A 186 9.49 1.29 -5.39
CA ARG A 186 9.09 2.11 -6.55
C ARG A 186 7.61 1.89 -6.90
N ALA A 187 7.16 0.64 -6.95
CA ALA A 187 5.77 0.28 -7.23
C ALA A 187 4.81 0.81 -6.15
N GLU A 188 5.17 0.66 -4.87
CA GLU A 188 4.36 1.17 -3.75
C GLU A 188 4.26 2.70 -3.74
N LEU A 189 5.36 3.40 -4.07
CA LEU A 189 5.37 4.86 -4.18
C LEU A 189 4.49 5.35 -5.34
N GLU A 190 4.53 4.65 -6.49
CA GLU A 190 3.64 4.95 -7.62
C GLU A 190 2.17 4.77 -7.23
N LYS A 191 1.85 3.64 -6.60
CA LYS A 191 0.51 3.35 -6.09
C LYS A 191 0.03 4.39 -5.08
N TYR A 192 0.91 4.81 -4.17
CA TYR A 192 0.63 5.86 -3.18
C TYR A 192 0.25 7.18 -3.86
N LEU A 193 1.06 7.66 -4.82
CA LEU A 193 0.77 8.91 -5.53
C LEU A 193 -0.54 8.84 -6.33
N TRP A 194 -0.83 7.69 -6.94
CA TRP A 194 -2.11 7.48 -7.62
C TRP A 194 -3.30 7.59 -6.66
N ARG A 195 -3.23 6.93 -5.50
CA ARG A 195 -4.29 7.02 -4.49
C ARG A 195 -4.50 8.45 -4.00
N LEU A 196 -3.42 9.21 -3.78
CA LEU A 196 -3.53 10.63 -3.44
C LEU A 196 -4.21 11.42 -4.56
N ALA A 197 -3.86 11.16 -5.81
CA ALA A 197 -4.41 11.82 -6.99
C ALA A 197 -5.88 11.49 -7.26
N GLU A 198 -6.34 10.29 -6.89
CA GLU A 198 -7.74 9.85 -7.02
C GLU A 198 -8.63 10.44 -5.92
N HIS A 199 -8.06 10.75 -4.74
CA HIS A 199 -8.83 11.34 -3.64
C HIS A 199 -9.40 12.72 -4.03
N PRO A 200 -10.71 12.98 -3.87
CA PRO A 200 -11.36 14.19 -4.40
C PRO A 200 -10.78 15.53 -3.88
N VAL A 201 -10.44 15.58 -2.60
CA VAL A 201 -9.82 16.75 -1.95
C VAL A 201 -8.29 16.74 -2.10
N ILE A 202 -7.62 15.66 -1.66
CA ILE A 202 -6.15 15.59 -1.65
C ILE A 202 -5.55 15.66 -3.06
N GLY A 203 -6.22 15.10 -4.08
CA GLY A 203 -5.80 15.21 -5.47
C GLY A 203 -5.78 16.64 -6.01
N ARG A 204 -6.47 17.58 -5.34
CA ARG A 204 -6.48 19.01 -5.69
C ARG A 204 -5.61 19.86 -4.76
N SER A 205 -4.90 19.23 -3.82
CA SER A 205 -4.04 19.90 -2.85
C SER A 205 -2.85 20.58 -3.52
N ASP A 206 -2.44 21.71 -2.94
CA ASP A 206 -1.24 22.42 -3.38
C ASP A 206 0.04 21.66 -3.02
N GLU A 207 0.01 20.91 -1.92
CA GLU A 207 1.11 20.06 -1.45
C GLU A 207 1.45 18.99 -2.48
N LEU A 208 0.45 18.24 -2.98
CA LEU A 208 0.65 17.23 -4.01
C LEU A 208 1.09 17.87 -5.33
N ARG A 209 0.45 18.98 -5.73
CA ARG A 209 0.77 19.71 -6.95
C ARG A 209 2.23 20.18 -6.95
N LEU A 210 2.68 20.82 -5.87
CA LEU A 210 4.06 21.26 -5.69
C LEU A 210 5.02 20.07 -5.68
N PHE A 211 4.64 18.98 -5.02
CA PHE A 211 5.47 17.78 -4.97
C PHE A 211 5.73 17.18 -6.36
N LEU A 212 4.73 17.17 -7.24
CA LEU A 212 4.82 16.59 -8.58
C LEU A 212 5.44 17.54 -9.62
N GLN A 213 5.41 18.86 -9.40
CA GLN A 213 5.80 19.83 -10.43
C GLN A 213 7.06 20.65 -10.10
N ALA A 214 7.36 20.92 -8.82
CA ALA A 214 8.44 21.83 -8.46
C ALA A 214 9.83 21.22 -8.75
N GLN A 215 10.69 21.95 -9.44
CA GLN A 215 12.08 21.51 -9.67
C GLN A 215 12.96 21.82 -8.45
N GLY A 216 13.94 20.95 -8.17
CA GLY A 216 14.90 21.15 -7.07
C GLY A 216 14.38 20.79 -5.68
N LYS A 217 14.94 21.43 -4.64
CA LYS A 217 14.52 21.21 -3.24
C LYS A 217 13.06 21.62 -3.08
N LEU A 218 12.25 20.74 -2.51
CA LEU A 218 10.85 21.02 -2.22
C LEU A 218 10.75 22.28 -1.35
N PRO A 219 9.92 23.28 -1.74
CA PRO A 219 9.63 24.44 -0.91
C PRO A 219 8.74 24.08 0.30
N LEU A 220 8.27 22.82 0.36
CA LEU A 220 7.63 22.27 1.54
C LEU A 220 8.66 22.27 2.67
N GLN A 221 8.59 23.29 3.54
CA GLN A 221 9.48 23.35 4.69
C GLN A 221 9.37 22.02 5.45
N PRO A 222 10.46 21.29 5.72
CA PRO A 222 10.40 20.14 6.61
C PRO A 222 9.82 20.63 7.93
N ILE A 223 8.80 19.95 8.46
CA ILE A 223 8.39 20.14 9.85
C ILE A 223 9.62 19.78 10.67
N THR A 224 10.35 20.81 11.09
CA THR A 224 11.55 20.67 11.89
C THR A 224 11.04 20.52 13.30
N ASP A 225 10.75 19.28 13.65
CA ASP A 225 10.43 18.81 14.98
C ASP A 225 11.26 19.59 16.02
N VAL A 226 10.57 20.34 16.89
CA VAL A 226 11.15 21.26 17.88
C VAL A 226 12.21 20.54 18.75
N ALA A 227 12.13 19.21 18.87
CA ALA A 227 13.14 18.37 19.52
C ALA A 227 14.55 18.51 18.92
N SER A 228 14.67 18.76 17.62
CA SER A 228 15.95 18.93 16.93
C SER A 228 16.69 20.21 17.38
N ARG A 229 15.95 21.23 17.85
CA ARG A 229 16.53 22.48 18.38
C ARG A 229 17.05 22.32 19.81
N MET A 230 16.55 21.35 20.57
CA MET A 230 16.98 21.11 21.95
C MET A 230 18.13 20.10 22.06
N LEU A 231 18.31 19.23 21.06
CA LEU A 231 19.37 18.21 21.06
C LEU A 231 20.74 18.74 20.59
N ASP A 232 20.81 19.88 19.92
CA ASP A 232 22.07 20.44 19.37
C ASP A 232 22.81 21.41 20.31
N GLY A 233 22.48 21.45 21.60
CA GLY A 233 23.37 21.94 22.68
C GLY A 233 23.95 23.37 22.57
N ALA A 234 23.56 24.18 21.59
CA ALA A 234 24.12 25.50 21.35
C ALA A 234 23.35 26.57 22.13
N VAL A 235 23.60 26.60 23.44
CA VAL A 235 23.33 27.76 24.28
C VAL A 235 24.16 28.93 23.76
N ARG A 236 23.51 29.93 23.17
CA ARG A 236 24.02 31.32 23.18
C ARG A 236 22.96 32.23 23.77
N LEU A 237 23.07 32.42 25.08
CA LEU A 237 22.50 33.54 25.81
C LEU A 237 22.93 34.86 25.15
N PRO A 238 22.01 35.79 24.88
CA PRO A 238 22.38 37.20 24.73
C PRO A 238 22.67 37.76 26.14
N LYS A 239 23.96 37.91 26.46
CA LYS A 239 24.41 38.84 27.49
C LYS A 239 24.02 40.24 27.02
N GLN A 240 23.07 40.90 27.68
CA GLN A 240 23.09 42.33 28.01
C GLN A 240 21.78 42.77 28.70
N LEU A 241 21.88 42.91 30.02
CA LEU A 241 21.10 43.86 30.82
C LEU A 241 21.82 45.22 30.75
N PHE A 242 21.03 46.30 30.73
CA PHE A 242 21.34 47.74 30.74
C PHE A 242 21.23 48.49 29.39
N GLY A 243 20.32 49.48 29.37
CA GLY A 243 20.47 50.71 28.56
C GLY A 243 19.41 50.99 27.49
N GLU A 244 18.30 51.59 27.92
CA GLU A 244 17.71 52.84 27.38
C GLU A 244 17.87 53.19 25.88
N GLY A 245 16.74 53.35 25.18
CA GLY A 245 16.59 54.33 24.09
C GLY A 245 16.21 53.82 22.70
N ALA A 246 15.04 54.29 22.24
CA ALA A 246 14.58 54.47 20.85
C ALA A 246 13.81 53.33 20.15
N ALA A 247 12.56 53.69 19.85
CA ALA A 247 11.49 53.01 19.12
C ALA A 247 11.87 52.39 17.76
N THR A 248 11.19 51.31 17.36
CA THR A 248 10.17 51.31 16.27
C THR A 248 9.35 50.00 16.29
N GLN A 249 8.04 50.20 16.48
CA GLN A 249 6.83 49.42 16.22
C GLN A 249 6.90 47.93 15.81
N VAL A 250 6.15 47.12 16.59
CA VAL A 250 5.71 45.74 16.34
C VAL A 250 4.35 45.75 15.63
N ALA A 251 4.17 44.90 14.62
CA ALA A 251 2.86 44.49 14.10
C ALA A 251 2.47 43.12 14.73
N PRO A 252 1.21 42.89 15.16
CA PRO A 252 0.84 41.68 15.88
C PRO A 252 -0.02 40.75 15.01
N GLU A 253 0.60 39.85 14.24
CA GLU A 253 -0.07 38.67 13.69
C GLU A 253 0.96 37.56 13.53
N ASP A 254 0.96 36.59 14.46
CA ASP A 254 1.49 35.22 14.29
C ASP A 254 1.31 34.46 15.61
N VAL A 255 0.06 34.15 15.96
CA VAL A 255 -0.26 33.16 17.01
C VAL A 255 -1.43 32.31 16.55
N VAL A 256 -1.19 31.39 15.60
CA VAL A 256 -1.89 30.11 15.51
C VAL A 256 -0.98 29.14 14.76
N GLN A 257 -0.35 28.20 15.46
CA GLN A 257 0.08 26.93 14.85
C GLN A 257 -0.49 25.77 15.67
N PRO A 258 -1.22 24.83 15.06
CA PRO A 258 -1.73 23.64 15.74
C PRO A 258 -0.57 22.74 16.19
N ALA A 259 -0.70 22.15 17.38
CA ALA A 259 0.29 21.26 17.95
C ALA A 259 0.45 19.97 17.13
N THR A 260 1.61 19.78 16.50
CA THR A 260 1.96 18.55 15.79
C THR A 260 2.48 17.48 16.77
N GLU A 261 1.65 16.44 16.93
CA GLU A 261 1.90 15.00 17.13
C GLU A 261 3.00 14.49 18.11
N GLY A 262 2.56 13.66 19.06
CA GLY A 262 3.37 12.65 19.76
C GLY A 262 4.06 13.10 21.05
N ARG A 263 4.83 14.19 21.03
CA ARG A 263 5.49 14.72 22.24
C ARG A 263 4.67 15.80 22.95
N ASP A 264 3.81 16.52 22.23
CA ASP A 264 2.90 17.49 22.85
C ASP A 264 1.78 16.81 23.64
N LEU A 265 1.42 15.57 23.33
CA LEU A 265 0.52 14.81 24.18
C LEU A 265 1.19 14.46 25.51
N LEU A 266 2.47 14.08 25.53
CA LEU A 266 3.25 13.89 26.76
C LEU A 266 3.56 15.20 27.49
N ARG A 267 3.79 16.31 26.76
CA ARG A 267 3.99 17.65 27.33
C ARG A 267 2.71 18.17 27.95
N MET A 268 1.59 18.12 27.23
CA MET A 268 0.25 18.41 27.73
C MET A 268 -0.12 17.46 28.87
N PHE A 269 0.23 16.18 28.80
CA PHE A 269 -0.01 15.23 29.90
C PHE A 269 0.85 15.55 31.12
N LYS A 270 2.08 16.04 30.92
CA LYS A 270 3.01 16.44 31.98
C LYS A 270 2.64 17.81 32.55
N GLU A 271 2.23 18.76 31.73
CA GLU A 271 1.72 20.09 32.09
C GLU A 271 0.35 20.00 32.77
N LEU A 272 -0.55 19.14 32.29
CA LEU A 272 -1.82 18.79 32.93
C LEU A 272 -1.59 18.03 34.24
N LYS A 273 -0.65 17.07 34.29
CA LYS A 273 -0.25 16.41 35.54
C LYS A 273 0.36 17.41 36.52
N GLN A 274 1.10 18.41 36.04
CA GLN A 274 1.70 19.46 36.87
C GLN A 274 0.66 20.51 37.31
N ALA A 275 -0.37 20.78 36.51
CA ALA A 275 -1.52 21.61 36.87
C ALA A 275 -2.47 20.91 37.87
N VAL A 276 -2.76 19.62 37.67
CA VAL A 276 -3.56 18.76 38.56
C VAL A 276 -2.82 18.43 39.86
N SER A 277 -1.49 18.29 39.82
CA SER A 277 -0.65 18.15 41.02
C SER A 277 -0.65 19.41 41.90
N ASN A 278 -0.90 20.59 41.32
CA ASN A 278 -0.93 21.86 42.04
C ASN A 278 -2.38 22.27 42.44
N GLY A 279 -3.39 21.47 42.08
CA GLY A 279 -4.80 21.73 42.35
C GLY A 279 -5.61 20.43 42.43
N TRP A 280 -5.57 19.80 43.59
CA TRP A 280 -6.54 18.83 44.12
C TRP A 280 -7.03 17.70 43.18
N GLY A 281 -6.45 16.51 43.36
CA GLY A 281 -7.15 15.23 43.23
C GLY A 281 -7.41 14.74 41.80
N GLY A 282 -6.61 13.76 41.37
CA GLY A 282 -6.66 13.21 40.02
C GLY A 282 -7.92 12.41 39.70
N VAL A 283 -8.46 12.69 38.50
CA VAL A 283 -8.89 11.69 37.52
C VAL A 283 -8.49 12.29 36.16
N LYS A 284 -7.76 11.52 35.35
CA LYS A 284 -7.48 11.86 33.94
C LYS A 284 -8.84 12.08 33.25
N PRO A 285 -9.13 13.23 32.62
CA PRO A 285 -10.42 13.39 31.94
C PRO A 285 -10.55 12.26 30.92
N LEU A 286 -11.52 11.37 31.13
CA LEU A 286 -11.91 10.41 30.12
C LEU A 286 -12.44 11.24 28.95
N VAL A 287 -11.91 11.03 27.75
CA VAL A 287 -12.51 11.62 26.55
C VAL A 287 -13.88 10.97 26.41
N VAL A 288 -14.92 11.73 26.73
CA VAL A 288 -16.30 11.27 26.57
C VAL A 288 -16.77 11.77 25.22
N GLU A 289 -16.81 10.89 24.24
CA GLU A 289 -17.47 11.15 22.97
C GLU A 289 -18.98 10.93 23.15
N GLU A 290 -19.77 11.99 22.97
CA GLU A 290 -21.22 11.97 23.15
C GLU A 290 -21.97 11.71 21.83
N ASP A 291 -21.26 11.80 20.69
CA ASP A 291 -21.79 11.58 19.36
C ASP A 291 -22.09 10.10 19.12
N LYS A 292 -23.33 9.70 19.40
CA LYS A 292 -23.79 8.30 19.28
C LYS A 292 -23.68 7.78 17.84
N GLU A 293 -24.03 8.60 16.86
CA GLU A 293 -23.97 8.20 15.44
C GLU A 293 -22.53 7.90 15.03
N PHE A 294 -21.57 8.73 15.47
CA PHE A 294 -20.15 8.46 15.26
C PHE A 294 -19.70 7.17 15.95
N LEU A 295 -20.10 6.93 17.20
CA LEU A 295 -19.73 5.70 17.92
C LEU A 295 -20.26 4.43 17.23
N GLU A 296 -21.51 4.45 16.78
CA GLU A 296 -22.10 3.34 16.03
C GLU A 296 -21.36 3.09 14.70
N ARG A 297 -21.02 4.15 13.97
CA ARG A 297 -20.25 4.02 12.72
C ARG A 297 -18.82 3.54 12.96
N LYS A 298 -18.19 4.00 14.05
CA LYS A 298 -16.85 3.56 14.44
C LYS A 298 -16.83 2.06 14.77
N GLU A 299 -17.80 1.57 15.54
CA GLU A 299 -17.95 0.15 15.86
C GLU A 299 -18.14 -0.68 14.58
N LYS A 300 -19.06 -0.26 13.69
CA LYS A 300 -19.26 -0.92 12.39
C LYS A 300 -17.98 -1.00 11.57
N MET A 301 -17.14 0.04 11.60
CA MET A 301 -15.90 0.06 10.85
C MET A 301 -14.84 -0.87 11.45
N GLN A 302 -14.80 -1.00 12.78
CA GLN A 302 -13.94 -1.97 13.47
C GLN A 302 -14.37 -3.42 13.17
N ASP A 303 -15.68 -3.67 13.16
CA ASP A 303 -16.22 -4.98 12.76
C ASP A 303 -15.86 -5.30 11.31
N LEU A 304 -15.98 -4.32 10.41
CA LEU A 304 -15.62 -4.47 9.00
C LEU A 304 -14.12 -4.74 8.83
N GLU A 305 -13.25 -4.03 9.55
CA GLU A 305 -11.80 -4.28 9.54
C GLU A 305 -11.48 -5.72 9.98
N GLN A 306 -12.11 -6.20 11.05
CA GLN A 306 -11.94 -7.56 11.53
C GLN A 306 -12.42 -8.60 10.50
N GLN A 307 -13.55 -8.33 9.84
CA GLN A 307 -14.06 -9.18 8.76
C GLN A 307 -13.11 -9.18 7.56
N LEU A 308 -12.66 -8.02 7.09
CA LEU A 308 -11.69 -7.88 5.98
C LEU A 308 -10.39 -8.62 6.28
N SER A 309 -9.88 -8.50 7.51
CA SER A 309 -8.67 -9.20 7.95
C SER A 309 -8.85 -10.71 7.88
N THR A 310 -9.97 -11.22 8.40
CA THR A 310 -10.31 -12.65 8.35
C THR A 310 -10.47 -13.12 6.90
N THR A 311 -11.18 -12.36 6.06
CA THR A 311 -11.37 -12.68 4.64
C THR A 311 -10.05 -12.66 3.88
N SER A 312 -9.14 -11.72 4.16
CA SER A 312 -7.80 -11.66 3.58
C SER A 312 -6.99 -12.91 3.90
N GLN A 313 -7.03 -13.39 5.15
CA GLN A 313 -6.34 -14.63 5.53
C GLN A 313 -6.92 -15.86 4.81
N GLN A 314 -8.24 -15.93 4.64
CA GLN A 314 -8.88 -17.01 3.87
C GLN A 314 -8.54 -16.93 2.38
N ALA A 315 -8.44 -15.73 1.82
CA ALA A 315 -7.99 -15.49 0.45
C ALA A 315 -6.55 -15.96 0.22
N GLU A 316 -5.64 -15.70 1.16
CA GLU A 316 -4.26 -16.20 1.11
C GLU A 316 -4.21 -17.74 1.17
N ALA A 317 -5.02 -18.36 2.03
CA ALA A 317 -5.14 -19.81 2.09
C ALA A 317 -5.67 -20.41 0.77
N LEU A 318 -6.64 -19.74 0.13
CA LEU A 318 -7.18 -20.14 -1.18
C LEU A 318 -6.12 -20.06 -2.28
N VAL A 319 -5.38 -18.94 -2.36
CA VAL A 319 -4.28 -18.75 -3.32
C VAL A 319 -3.24 -19.86 -3.14
N LYS A 320 -2.88 -20.17 -1.91
CA LYS A 320 -1.93 -21.25 -1.61
C LYS A 320 -2.46 -22.60 -2.08
N ALA A 321 -3.71 -22.93 -1.76
CA ALA A 321 -4.32 -24.19 -2.21
C ALA A 321 -4.38 -24.30 -3.76
N GLN A 322 -4.67 -23.21 -4.47
CA GLN A 322 -4.67 -23.19 -5.93
C GLN A 322 -3.26 -23.39 -6.51
N GLN A 323 -2.25 -22.80 -5.89
CA GLN A 323 -0.84 -23.03 -6.25
C GLN A 323 -0.46 -24.50 -6.08
N ASP A 324 -0.77 -25.08 -4.92
CA ASP A 324 -0.44 -26.46 -4.57
C ASP A 324 -1.09 -27.45 -5.56
N ILE A 325 -2.34 -27.20 -5.96
CA ILE A 325 -3.03 -27.99 -7.01
C ILE A 325 -2.28 -27.91 -8.34
N GLY A 326 -1.90 -26.69 -8.76
CA GLY A 326 -1.18 -26.48 -10.01
C GLY A 326 0.18 -27.19 -10.03
N GLU A 327 0.92 -27.15 -8.92
CA GLU A 327 2.20 -27.85 -8.76
C GLU A 327 2.03 -29.37 -8.77
N THR A 328 1.14 -29.90 -7.93
CA THR A 328 0.87 -31.34 -7.83
C THR A 328 0.41 -31.92 -9.18
N MET A 329 -0.46 -31.20 -9.89
CA MET A 329 -0.93 -31.62 -11.22
C MET A 329 0.23 -31.64 -12.26
N GLY A 330 1.17 -30.71 -12.14
CA GLY A 330 2.36 -30.68 -12.99
C GLY A 330 3.30 -31.85 -12.70
N GLU A 331 3.52 -32.17 -11.43
CA GLU A 331 4.30 -33.33 -11.01
C GLU A 331 3.68 -34.65 -11.49
N LEU A 332 2.36 -34.79 -11.35
CA LEU A 332 1.61 -35.93 -11.87
C LEU A 332 1.81 -36.09 -13.38
N GLY A 333 1.63 -35.00 -14.15
CA GLY A 333 1.83 -35.03 -15.59
C GLY A 333 3.26 -35.43 -15.98
N MET A 334 4.27 -34.89 -15.30
CA MET A 334 5.67 -35.26 -15.55
C MET A 334 6.00 -36.70 -15.16
N ALA A 335 5.41 -37.23 -14.08
CA ALA A 335 5.57 -38.63 -13.70
C ALA A 335 4.96 -39.57 -14.75
N LEU A 336 3.76 -39.26 -15.26
CA LEU A 336 3.13 -40.02 -16.34
C LEU A 336 3.91 -39.93 -17.65
N ILE A 337 4.51 -38.78 -17.99
CA ILE A 337 5.41 -38.66 -19.15
C ILE A 337 6.62 -39.61 -19.00
N LYS A 338 7.22 -39.70 -17.81
CA LYS A 338 8.35 -40.62 -17.57
C LYS A 338 7.91 -42.08 -17.69
N LEU A 339 6.76 -42.42 -17.11
CA LEU A 339 6.21 -43.78 -17.18
C LEU A 339 5.92 -44.19 -18.62
N THR A 340 5.24 -43.34 -19.39
CA THR A 340 4.89 -43.61 -20.79
C THR A 340 6.12 -43.75 -21.68
N LYS A 341 7.17 -42.96 -21.42
CA LYS A 341 8.46 -43.12 -22.11
C LYS A 341 9.06 -44.51 -21.86
N PHE A 342 9.10 -44.93 -20.60
CA PHE A 342 9.58 -46.27 -20.23
C PHE A 342 8.72 -47.38 -20.87
N GLU A 343 7.40 -47.28 -20.81
CA GLU A 343 6.50 -48.27 -21.41
C GLU A 343 6.65 -48.39 -22.93
N ILE A 344 6.93 -47.30 -23.64
CA ILE A 344 7.19 -47.30 -25.08
C ILE A 344 8.53 -47.98 -25.39
N GLU A 345 9.57 -47.70 -24.59
CA GLU A 345 10.92 -48.28 -24.77
C GLU A 345 10.92 -49.80 -24.55
N GLU A 346 10.10 -50.29 -23.62
CA GLU A 346 9.99 -51.72 -23.26
C GLU A 346 8.80 -52.44 -23.93
N ALA A 347 8.09 -51.78 -24.86
CA ALA A 347 6.90 -52.35 -25.49
C ALA A 347 7.25 -53.55 -26.39
N THR A 348 6.62 -54.69 -26.11
CA THR A 348 6.73 -55.94 -26.89
C THR A 348 5.45 -56.31 -27.62
N PHE A 349 4.31 -55.76 -27.19
CA PHE A 349 3.00 -56.00 -27.76
C PHE A 349 2.29 -54.68 -28.10
N ASP A 350 1.50 -54.67 -29.17
CA ASP A 350 0.74 -53.49 -29.62
C ASP A 350 -0.22 -52.94 -28.53
N SER A 351 -0.73 -53.81 -27.67
CA SER A 351 -1.58 -53.42 -26.54
C SER A 351 -0.86 -52.56 -25.50
N GLN A 352 0.45 -52.73 -25.33
CA GLN A 352 1.28 -51.89 -24.46
C GLN A 352 1.52 -50.53 -25.09
N THR A 353 1.79 -50.48 -26.40
CA THR A 353 1.94 -49.23 -27.16
C THR A 353 0.67 -48.39 -27.14
N MET A 354 -0.51 -49.02 -27.29
CA MET A 354 -1.79 -48.31 -27.19
C MET A 354 -2.01 -47.73 -25.79
N ARG A 355 -1.79 -48.52 -24.73
CA ARG A 355 -1.90 -48.02 -23.35
C ARG A 355 -0.96 -46.85 -23.08
N ALA A 356 0.29 -46.94 -23.53
CA ALA A 356 1.27 -45.88 -23.34
C ALA A 356 0.89 -44.59 -24.09
N ALA A 357 0.28 -44.70 -25.27
CA ALA A 357 -0.27 -43.56 -25.99
C ALA A 357 -1.41 -42.88 -25.21
N ASP A 358 -2.27 -43.65 -24.55
CA ASP A 358 -3.41 -43.14 -23.79
C ASP A 358 -2.95 -42.49 -22.48
N ALA A 359 -2.03 -43.15 -21.77
CA ALA A 359 -1.39 -42.56 -20.59
C ALA A 359 -0.61 -41.28 -20.95
N LYS A 360 -0.04 -41.18 -22.16
CA LYS A 360 0.60 -39.94 -22.64
C LYS A 360 -0.41 -38.80 -22.86
N ARG A 361 -1.64 -39.12 -23.28
CA ARG A 361 -2.73 -38.14 -23.40
C ARG A 361 -3.14 -37.60 -22.02
N VAL A 362 -3.35 -38.50 -21.06
CA VAL A 362 -3.61 -38.13 -19.64
C VAL A 362 -2.48 -37.25 -19.10
N ALA A 363 -1.22 -37.63 -19.36
CA ALA A 363 -0.05 -36.87 -18.92
C ALA A 363 -0.02 -35.45 -19.50
N THR A 364 -0.34 -35.32 -20.79
CA THR A 364 -0.37 -34.03 -21.49
C THR A 364 -1.51 -33.15 -20.96
N ALA A 365 -2.69 -33.72 -20.72
CA ALA A 365 -3.82 -33.02 -20.12
C ALA A 365 -3.51 -32.54 -18.69
N ALA A 366 -2.84 -33.36 -17.87
CA ALA A 366 -2.38 -32.97 -16.54
C ALA A 366 -1.40 -31.78 -16.62
N VAL A 367 -0.40 -31.82 -17.50
CA VAL A 367 0.51 -30.67 -17.70
C VAL A 367 -0.24 -29.42 -18.19
N LYS A 368 -1.24 -29.58 -19.07
CA LYS A 368 -2.09 -28.47 -19.53
C LYS A 368 -2.91 -27.88 -18.39
N ALA A 369 -3.56 -28.72 -17.58
CA ALA A 369 -4.32 -28.32 -16.40
C ALA A 369 -3.43 -27.60 -15.37
N SER A 370 -2.22 -28.09 -15.10
CA SER A 370 -1.23 -27.43 -14.25
C SER A 370 -0.95 -25.98 -14.68
N ARG A 371 -0.75 -25.74 -15.98
CA ARG A 371 -0.53 -24.38 -16.52
C ARG A 371 -1.76 -23.49 -16.33
N LEU A 372 -2.96 -24.02 -16.56
CA LEU A 372 -4.22 -23.30 -16.36
C LEU A 372 -4.42 -22.93 -14.89
N TYR A 373 -4.11 -23.84 -13.95
CA TYR A 373 -4.17 -23.54 -12.51
C TYR A 373 -3.17 -22.45 -12.09
N ARG A 374 -1.95 -22.46 -12.63
CA ARG A 374 -0.95 -21.42 -12.36
C ARG A 374 -1.39 -20.04 -12.84
N GLU A 375 -1.96 -19.96 -14.04
CA GLU A 375 -2.49 -18.70 -14.57
C GLU A 375 -3.73 -18.24 -13.79
N LEU A 376 -4.65 -19.16 -13.47
CA LEU A 376 -5.79 -18.86 -12.58
C LEU A 376 -5.31 -18.30 -11.25
N ASN A 377 -4.31 -18.92 -10.63
CA ASN A 377 -3.76 -18.46 -9.36
C ASN A 377 -3.19 -17.03 -9.47
N ALA A 378 -2.45 -16.72 -10.54
CA ALA A 378 -1.94 -15.37 -10.79
C ALA A 378 -3.07 -14.33 -10.90
N GLN A 379 -4.17 -14.68 -11.58
CA GLN A 379 -5.35 -13.82 -11.64
C GLN A 379 -6.10 -13.72 -10.30
N THR A 380 -6.21 -14.81 -9.55
CA THR A 380 -6.80 -14.82 -8.21
C THR A 380 -6.05 -13.87 -7.28
N VAL A 381 -4.72 -13.95 -7.24
CA VAL A 381 -3.87 -13.03 -6.46
C VAL A 381 -4.15 -11.57 -6.84
N LYS A 382 -4.21 -11.27 -8.14
CA LYS A 382 -4.47 -9.91 -8.63
C LYS A 382 -5.81 -9.35 -8.17
N HIS A 383 -6.87 -10.15 -8.21
CA HIS A 383 -8.18 -9.70 -7.74
C HIS A 383 -8.20 -9.55 -6.22
N LEU A 384 -7.76 -10.58 -5.49
CA LEU A 384 -7.82 -10.62 -4.03
C LEU A 384 -6.87 -9.64 -3.33
N ALA A 385 -5.85 -9.12 -4.03
CA ALA A 385 -5.03 -8.00 -3.54
C ALA A 385 -5.85 -6.74 -3.20
N THR A 386 -7.09 -6.63 -3.69
CA THR A 386 -8.03 -5.56 -3.30
C THR A 386 -8.38 -5.63 -1.81
N LEU A 387 -8.38 -6.81 -1.18
CA LEU A 387 -8.61 -6.95 0.27
C LEU A 387 -7.51 -6.27 1.10
N HIS A 388 -6.24 -6.48 0.73
CA HIS A 388 -5.11 -5.78 1.36
C HIS A 388 -5.18 -4.27 1.13
N ASP A 389 -5.70 -3.85 -0.02
CA ASP A 389 -5.92 -2.44 -0.32
C ASP A 389 -6.99 -1.82 0.59
N CYS A 390 -8.10 -2.51 0.82
CA CYS A 390 -9.13 -2.09 1.78
C CYS A 390 -8.58 -2.02 3.21
N LEU A 391 -7.79 -3.02 3.65
CA LEU A 391 -7.12 -2.99 4.96
C LEU A 391 -6.17 -1.78 5.09
N GLY A 392 -5.45 -1.43 4.04
CA GLY A 392 -4.63 -0.22 4.01
C GLY A 392 -5.44 1.07 4.16
N VAL A 393 -6.70 1.09 3.72
CA VAL A 393 -7.61 2.24 3.93
C VAL A 393 -8.14 2.27 5.37
N MET A 394 -8.38 1.11 6.01
CA MET A 394 -8.78 1.06 7.43
C MET A 394 -7.78 1.77 8.34
N LEU A 395 -6.48 1.66 8.06
CA LEU A 395 -5.44 2.41 8.78
C LEU A 395 -5.64 3.94 8.68
N ALA A 396 -6.04 4.44 7.51
CA ALA A 396 -6.33 5.86 7.33
C ALA A 396 -7.58 6.29 8.12
N VAL A 397 -8.57 5.42 8.24
CA VAL A 397 -9.77 5.64 9.07
C VAL A 397 -9.38 5.73 10.55
N GLU A 398 -8.57 4.79 11.05
CA GLU A 398 -8.14 4.78 12.45
C GLU A 398 -7.38 6.07 12.81
N ILE A 399 -6.46 6.51 11.93
CA ILE A 399 -5.73 7.76 12.11
C ILE A 399 -6.71 8.94 12.19
N ALA A 400 -7.64 9.06 11.25
CA ALA A 400 -8.59 10.16 11.23
C ALA A 400 -9.53 10.16 12.46
N PHE A 401 -9.93 8.99 12.96
CA PHE A 401 -10.70 8.85 14.20
C PHE A 401 -9.88 9.21 15.45
N SER A 402 -8.59 8.90 15.46
CA SER A 402 -7.66 9.31 16.51
C SER A 402 -7.48 10.84 16.52
N GLU A 403 -7.40 11.47 15.35
CA GLU A 403 -7.35 12.93 15.24
C GLU A 403 -8.60 13.60 15.80
N ARG A 404 -9.79 13.06 15.50
CA ARG A 404 -11.05 13.51 16.07
C ARG A 404 -11.03 13.41 17.60
N ALA A 405 -10.62 12.25 18.14
CA ALA A 405 -10.54 12.06 19.59
C ALA A 405 -9.56 13.04 20.27
N SER A 406 -8.43 13.33 19.61
CA SER A 406 -7.44 14.31 20.08
C SER A 406 -8.00 15.74 20.06
N ALA A 407 -8.73 16.11 19.02
CA ALA A 407 -9.40 17.41 18.93
C ALA A 407 -10.48 17.56 20.02
N LEU A 408 -11.29 16.53 20.24
CA LEU A 408 -12.30 16.50 21.31
C LEU A 408 -11.67 16.67 22.70
N LEU A 409 -10.58 15.93 22.96
CA LEU A 409 -9.84 16.06 24.22
C LEU A 409 -9.37 17.50 24.45
N THR A 410 -8.91 18.18 23.41
CA THR A 410 -8.48 19.58 23.48
C THR A 410 -9.64 20.50 23.86
N VAL A 411 -10.81 20.32 23.24
CA VAL A 411 -12.03 21.07 23.57
C VAL A 411 -12.42 20.84 25.04
N GLN A 412 -12.48 19.59 25.49
CA GLN A 412 -12.87 19.23 26.86
C GLN A 412 -11.89 19.77 27.90
N THR A 413 -10.59 19.75 27.61
CA THR A 413 -9.55 20.31 28.48
C THR A 413 -9.73 21.82 28.64
N LEU A 414 -9.89 22.56 27.54
CA LEU A 414 -10.09 24.01 27.58
C LEU A 414 -11.41 24.40 28.27
N MET A 415 -12.47 23.60 28.10
CA MET A 415 -13.73 23.78 28.83
C MET A 415 -13.56 23.62 30.35
N SER A 416 -12.86 22.56 30.78
CA SER A 416 -12.53 22.33 32.18
C SER A 416 -11.69 23.48 32.75
N ASP A 417 -10.65 23.91 32.04
CA ASP A 417 -9.79 25.01 32.48
C ASP A 417 -10.55 26.33 32.62
N LEU A 418 -11.44 26.64 31.68
CA LEU A 418 -12.33 27.81 31.76
C LEU A 418 -13.25 27.75 32.98
N SER A 419 -13.83 26.59 33.26
CA SER A 419 -14.66 26.41 34.45
C SER A 419 -13.87 26.64 35.75
N ALA A 420 -12.63 26.15 35.81
CA ALA A 420 -11.74 26.31 36.96
C ALA A 420 -11.32 27.78 37.14
N LEU A 421 -10.98 28.47 36.05
CA LEU A 421 -10.65 29.89 36.06
C LEU A 421 -11.84 30.75 36.51
N ARG A 422 -13.04 30.49 35.99
CA ARG A 422 -14.27 31.20 36.38
C ARG A 422 -14.59 30.99 37.87
N ALA A 423 -14.49 29.76 38.36
CA ALA A 423 -14.68 29.46 39.78
C ALA A 423 -13.63 30.15 40.68
N ARG A 424 -12.39 30.29 40.21
CA ARG A 424 -11.33 31.02 40.93
C ARG A 424 -11.61 32.52 40.99
N VAL A 425 -12.09 33.11 39.89
CA VAL A 425 -12.51 34.53 39.85
C VAL A 425 -13.66 34.75 40.83
N GLU A 426 -14.70 33.93 40.81
CA GLU A 426 -15.85 34.05 41.72
C GLU A 426 -15.42 33.98 43.19
N LYS A 427 -14.56 33.02 43.55
CA LYS A 427 -14.02 32.91 44.92
C LYS A 427 -13.26 34.15 45.35
N LEU A 428 -12.44 34.73 44.46
CA LEU A 428 -11.68 35.95 44.75
C LEU A 428 -12.59 37.18 44.86
N GLU A 429 -13.61 37.29 44.02
CA GLU A 429 -14.61 38.35 44.07
C GLU A 429 -15.40 38.30 45.39
N VAL A 430 -15.91 37.12 45.78
CA VAL A 430 -16.59 36.90 47.07
C VAL A 430 -15.67 37.17 48.26
N ALA A 431 -14.38 36.81 48.17
CA ALA A 431 -13.41 37.11 49.23
C ALA A 431 -13.04 38.60 49.31
N SER A 432 -13.13 39.33 48.19
CA SER A 432 -12.85 40.77 48.13
C SER A 432 -14.01 41.63 48.66
N SER A 433 -15.26 41.20 48.46
CA SER A 433 -16.46 41.93 48.89
C SER A 433 -16.68 41.90 50.41
N ARG A 434 -16.04 40.96 51.12
CA ARG A 434 -16.09 40.86 52.60
C ARG A 434 -15.21 41.88 53.33
N ILE A 435 -14.33 42.59 52.63
CA ILE A 435 -13.39 43.56 53.23
C ILE A 435 -13.84 44.97 52.81
N PHE A 436 -14.26 45.79 53.78
CA PHE A 436 -14.66 47.17 53.54
C PHE A 436 -13.47 47.98 53.01
N GLY A 437 -13.58 48.54 51.80
CA GLY A 437 -12.50 49.26 51.11
C GLY A 437 -11.81 48.49 49.98
N GLY A 438 -12.05 47.19 49.84
CA GLY A 438 -11.57 46.36 48.72
C GLY A 438 -10.04 46.15 48.70
N ASP A 439 -9.59 44.91 48.73
CA ASP A 439 -8.16 44.60 48.57
C ASP A 439 -7.72 44.87 47.12
N GLN A 440 -7.08 46.02 46.87
CA GLN A 440 -6.61 46.42 45.53
C GLN A 440 -5.70 45.38 44.87
N SER A 441 -5.01 44.55 45.65
CA SER A 441 -4.18 43.47 45.11
C SER A 441 -5.03 42.32 44.55
N ARG A 442 -6.13 41.96 45.24
CA ARG A 442 -7.10 40.96 44.78
C ARG A 442 -7.88 41.46 43.57
N LEU A 443 -8.25 42.73 43.54
CA LEU A 443 -8.93 43.32 42.38
C LEU A 443 -8.05 43.26 41.12
N ARG A 444 -6.76 43.59 41.24
CA ARG A 444 -5.78 43.41 40.14
C ARG A 444 -5.66 41.95 39.71
N LYS A 445 -5.62 41.00 40.66
CA LYS A 445 -5.55 39.57 40.35
C LYS A 445 -6.81 39.05 39.65
N VAL A 446 -7.99 39.56 40.02
CA VAL A 446 -9.26 39.27 39.34
C VAL A 446 -9.21 39.77 37.90
N GLU A 447 -8.71 40.98 37.65
CA GLU A 447 -8.59 41.52 36.30
C GLU A 447 -7.61 40.72 35.42
N GLU A 448 -6.45 40.32 35.98
CA GLU A 448 -5.50 39.43 35.31
C GLU A 448 -6.14 38.09 34.92
N LEU A 449 -6.85 37.45 35.86
CA LEU A 449 -7.55 36.19 35.62
C LEU A 449 -8.69 36.34 34.60
N LYS A 450 -9.40 37.47 34.59
CA LYS A 450 -10.39 37.80 33.54
C LYS A 450 -9.72 37.93 32.18
N GLY A 451 -8.53 38.51 32.11
CA GLY A 451 -7.69 38.53 30.90
C GLY A 451 -7.36 37.11 30.42
N THR A 452 -6.90 36.23 31.32
CA THR A 452 -6.64 34.82 31.00
C THR A 452 -7.90 34.10 30.52
N ILE A 453 -9.05 34.29 31.17
CA ILE A 453 -10.33 33.70 30.75
C ILE A 453 -10.67 34.09 29.31
N ARG A 454 -10.48 35.35 28.91
CA ARG A 454 -10.74 35.79 27.54
C ARG A 454 -9.88 35.02 26.54
N VAL A 455 -8.57 34.97 26.78
CA VAL A 455 -7.62 34.23 25.91
C VAL A 455 -7.97 32.74 25.84
N THR A 456 -8.33 32.11 26.97
CA THR A 456 -8.72 30.70 26.99
C THR A 456 -10.08 30.47 26.30
N GLU A 457 -11.02 31.42 26.35
CA GLU A 457 -12.30 31.32 25.63
C GLU A 457 -12.10 31.45 24.12
N ASP A 458 -11.22 32.35 23.68
CA ASP A 458 -10.82 32.48 22.28
C ASP A 458 -10.14 31.18 21.80
N ALA A 459 -9.24 30.62 22.60
CA ALA A 459 -8.58 29.33 22.32
C ALA A 459 -9.60 28.18 22.24
N LYS A 460 -10.57 28.11 23.16
CA LYS A 460 -11.66 27.13 23.12
C LYS A 460 -12.50 27.30 21.85
N SER A 461 -12.85 28.53 21.49
CA SER A 461 -13.62 28.83 20.28
C SER A 461 -12.88 28.38 19.01
N CYS A 462 -11.54 28.51 18.99
CA CYS A 462 -10.70 27.94 17.92
C CYS A 462 -10.72 26.41 17.93
N ALA A 463 -10.53 25.77 19.10
CA ALA A 463 -10.52 24.32 19.24
C ALA A 463 -11.86 23.68 18.85
N VAL A 464 -12.98 24.30 19.21
CA VAL A 464 -14.33 23.84 18.81
C VAL A 464 -14.50 23.90 17.30
N ARG A 465 -14.10 25.01 16.65
CA ARG A 465 -14.17 25.10 15.18
C ARG A 465 -13.34 24.03 14.49
N GLU A 466 -12.15 23.72 15.00
CA GLU A 466 -11.30 22.66 14.44
C GLU A 466 -11.91 21.26 14.67
N TYR A 467 -12.47 21.01 15.85
CA TYR A 467 -13.15 19.75 16.13
C TYR A 467 -14.36 19.53 15.20
N GLU A 468 -15.20 20.55 15.00
CA GLU A 468 -16.35 20.46 14.09
C GLU A 468 -15.91 20.24 12.64
N ARG A 469 -14.83 20.91 12.20
CA ARG A 469 -14.25 20.68 10.87
C ARG A 469 -13.80 19.24 10.68
N ILE A 470 -13.08 18.67 11.67
CA ILE A 470 -12.65 17.26 11.62
C ILE A 470 -13.84 16.31 11.62
N LYS A 471 -14.89 16.62 12.40
CA LYS A 471 -16.13 15.85 12.43
C LYS A 471 -16.82 15.81 11.06
N GLU A 472 -16.95 16.96 10.40
CA GLU A 472 -17.55 17.06 9.06
C GLU A 472 -16.71 16.33 8.00
N ASN A 473 -15.38 16.46 8.06
CA ASN A 473 -14.46 15.74 7.17
C ASN A 473 -14.60 14.22 7.35
N ASN A 474 -14.55 13.71 8.58
CA ASN A 474 -14.74 12.29 8.89
C ASN A 474 -16.07 11.78 8.35
N TRP A 475 -17.15 12.55 8.51
CA TRP A 475 -18.47 12.15 8.04
C TRP A 475 -18.51 12.00 6.51
N THR A 476 -18.04 13.02 5.80
CA THR A 476 -18.00 13.02 4.34
C THR A 476 -17.13 11.89 3.80
N GLU A 477 -16.02 11.61 4.47
CA GLU A 477 -15.11 10.54 4.09
C GLU A 477 -15.64 9.14 4.40
N LEU A 478 -16.45 8.96 5.45
CA LEU A 478 -17.15 7.70 5.70
C LEU A 478 -18.12 7.36 4.58
N ASP A 479 -18.94 8.33 4.16
CA ASP A 479 -19.91 8.13 3.08
C ASP A 479 -19.20 7.86 1.74
N ARG A 480 -18.09 8.56 1.47
CA ARG A 480 -17.22 8.29 0.30
C ARG A 480 -16.63 6.89 0.35
N LEU A 481 -16.07 6.51 1.50
CA LEU A 481 -15.41 5.23 1.69
C LEU A 481 -16.38 4.06 1.51
N ASP A 482 -17.59 4.16 2.05
CA ASP A 482 -18.62 3.13 1.92
C ASP A 482 -18.92 2.85 0.43
N THR A 483 -19.12 3.91 -0.35
CA THR A 483 -19.37 3.81 -1.80
C THR A 483 -18.17 3.22 -2.55
N GLU A 484 -16.96 3.73 -2.31
CA GLU A 484 -15.75 3.27 -3.00
C GLU A 484 -15.40 1.83 -2.65
N MET A 485 -15.54 1.44 -1.38
CA MET A 485 -15.22 0.10 -0.92
C MET A 485 -16.23 -0.91 -1.46
N HIS A 486 -17.53 -0.57 -1.47
CA HIS A 486 -18.55 -1.38 -2.12
C HIS A 486 -18.20 -1.66 -3.58
N ASP A 487 -17.85 -0.61 -4.33
CA ASP A 487 -17.52 -0.73 -5.75
C ASP A 487 -16.24 -1.54 -5.96
N ASP A 488 -15.19 -1.31 -5.18
CA ASP A 488 -13.93 -2.03 -5.31
C ASP A 488 -14.09 -3.52 -4.98
N LEU A 489 -14.79 -3.86 -3.90
CA LEU A 489 -15.08 -5.25 -3.53
C LEU A 489 -15.99 -5.95 -4.54
N LEU A 490 -17.00 -5.25 -5.07
CA LEU A 490 -17.89 -5.81 -6.09
C LEU A 490 -17.12 -6.13 -7.38
N ASN A 491 -16.21 -5.25 -7.82
CA ASN A 491 -15.41 -5.48 -9.02
C ASN A 491 -14.35 -6.54 -8.81
N MET A 492 -13.74 -6.60 -7.63
CA MET A 492 -12.89 -7.70 -7.22
C MET A 492 -13.64 -9.03 -7.34
N LEU A 493 -14.84 -9.15 -6.75
CA LEU A 493 -15.62 -10.38 -6.76
C LEU A 493 -16.05 -10.76 -8.17
N LYS A 494 -16.51 -9.81 -8.98
CA LYS A 494 -16.86 -10.06 -10.40
C LYS A 494 -15.67 -10.60 -11.17
N GLY A 495 -14.52 -9.93 -11.09
CA GLY A 495 -13.30 -10.35 -11.78
C GLY A 495 -12.82 -11.72 -11.32
N PHE A 496 -12.86 -11.98 -10.00
CA PHE A 496 -12.54 -13.26 -9.41
C PHE A 496 -13.45 -14.38 -9.95
N VAL A 497 -14.78 -14.20 -9.88
CA VAL A 497 -15.75 -15.22 -10.31
C VAL A 497 -15.66 -15.50 -11.82
N ILE A 498 -15.56 -14.45 -12.65
CA ILE A 498 -15.43 -14.61 -14.10
C ILE A 498 -14.20 -15.44 -14.45
N ASN A 499 -13.05 -15.13 -13.83
CA ASN A 499 -11.82 -15.88 -14.07
C ASN A 499 -11.93 -17.30 -13.52
N GLN A 500 -12.48 -17.51 -12.33
CA GLN A 500 -12.72 -18.86 -11.80
C GLN A 500 -13.51 -19.71 -12.81
N ILE A 501 -14.68 -19.24 -13.24
CA ILE A 501 -15.53 -19.97 -14.20
C ILE A 501 -14.75 -20.27 -15.49
N GLY A 502 -14.15 -19.25 -16.12
CA GLY A 502 -13.46 -19.43 -17.40
C GLY A 502 -12.28 -20.39 -17.35
N TYR A 503 -11.50 -20.39 -16.25
CA TYR A 503 -10.39 -21.34 -16.10
C TYR A 503 -10.87 -22.74 -15.72
N TRP A 504 -11.89 -22.89 -14.88
CA TRP A 504 -12.46 -24.20 -14.55
C TRP A 504 -13.10 -24.88 -15.77
N GLU A 505 -13.77 -24.13 -16.64
CA GLU A 505 -14.26 -24.64 -17.94
C GLU A 505 -13.12 -25.11 -18.84
N LYS A 506 -12.05 -24.32 -18.97
CA LYS A 506 -10.85 -24.72 -19.75
C LYS A 506 -10.18 -25.98 -19.19
N VAL A 507 -10.09 -26.10 -17.88
CA VAL A 507 -9.56 -27.31 -17.22
C VAL A 507 -10.49 -28.50 -17.47
N GLY A 508 -11.80 -28.32 -17.34
CA GLY A 508 -12.80 -29.34 -17.66
C GLY A 508 -12.67 -29.83 -19.11
N ASN A 509 -12.61 -28.91 -20.07
CA ASN A 509 -12.45 -29.23 -21.50
C ASN A 509 -11.16 -30.02 -21.77
N ALA A 510 -10.06 -29.73 -21.06
CA ALA A 510 -8.83 -30.50 -21.19
C ALA A 510 -9.00 -31.95 -20.73
N TRP A 511 -9.83 -32.21 -19.72
CA TRP A 511 -10.14 -33.57 -19.25
C TRP A 511 -11.19 -34.27 -20.12
N THR A 512 -12.21 -33.56 -20.60
CA THR A 512 -13.20 -34.10 -21.54
C THR A 512 -12.54 -34.56 -22.84
N ALA A 513 -11.54 -33.82 -23.36
CA ALA A 513 -10.77 -34.26 -24.52
C ALA A 513 -10.08 -35.63 -24.29
N VAL A 514 -9.56 -35.88 -23.08
CA VAL A 514 -8.96 -37.18 -22.74
C VAL A 514 -10.02 -38.28 -22.73
N GLU A 515 -11.21 -38.01 -22.19
CA GLU A 515 -12.33 -38.96 -22.18
C GLU A 515 -12.77 -39.32 -23.60
N GLU A 516 -12.99 -38.32 -24.46
CA GLU A 516 -13.38 -38.52 -25.86
C GLU A 516 -12.33 -39.33 -26.64
N GLU A 517 -11.05 -38.99 -26.47
CA GLU A 517 -9.93 -39.66 -27.13
C GLU A 517 -9.62 -41.06 -26.55
N THR A 518 -10.22 -41.44 -25.41
CA THR A 518 -10.11 -42.80 -24.81
C THR A 518 -11.42 -43.59 -24.87
N SER A 519 -12.47 -43.02 -25.48
CA SER A 519 -13.80 -43.63 -25.60
C SER A 519 -13.84 -44.97 -26.36
N SER A 520 -12.80 -45.29 -27.14
CA SER A 520 -12.68 -46.57 -27.86
C SER A 520 -12.73 -47.79 -26.94
N TYR A 521 -12.43 -47.65 -25.64
CA TYR A 521 -12.57 -48.74 -24.67
C TYR A 521 -14.03 -49.12 -24.39
N PHE A 522 -14.98 -48.20 -24.55
CA PHE A 522 -16.41 -48.47 -24.31
C PHE A 522 -17.09 -49.18 -25.49
N CYS A 523 -16.68 -48.91 -26.73
CA CYS A 523 -17.25 -49.56 -27.92
C CYS A 523 -16.88 -51.06 -28.04
N VAL A 524 -15.75 -51.48 -27.46
CA VAL A 524 -15.32 -52.89 -27.51
C VAL A 524 -16.11 -53.76 -26.52
N SER A 525 -16.63 -53.20 -25.43
CA SER A 525 -17.43 -53.96 -24.44
C SER A 525 -18.87 -54.27 -24.86
N GLU A 526 -19.45 -53.56 -25.83
CA GLU A 526 -20.80 -53.88 -26.36
C GLU A 526 -20.78 -54.86 -27.55
N SER A 527 -19.59 -55.25 -28.01
CA SER A 527 -19.40 -56.09 -29.20
C SER A 527 -18.95 -57.53 -28.87
N ASN A 528 -18.96 -57.94 -27.60
CA ASN A 528 -18.61 -59.29 -27.15
C ASN A 528 -19.76 -59.99 -26.44
#